data_AF-A0A6L8QB33-F1
#
_entry.id   AF-A0A6L8QB33-F1
#
_cell.length_a   1.000
_cell.length_b   1.000
_cell.length_c   1.000
_cell.angle_alpha   90.00
_cell.angle_beta   90.00
_cell.angle_gamma   90.00
#
_symmetry.space_group_name_H-M   'P 1'
#
loop_
_entity.id
_entity.type
_entity.pdbx_description
1 polymer ?
#
loop_
_entity_poly.entity_id
_entity_poly.type
_entity_poly.pdbx_seq_one_letter_code
_entity_poly.pdbx_strand_id
1 'polypeptide(L)'
;MTDKPKRSDKLTDRERELLKPYLSDVDANVFALENLNPEVIGGALARYSRAPTGLKETVVREFLNPDGTPNDVKGSQMVDRVVNKYGDESVAELAVAPLCMEEISNLMTKIVEDCRIGGSPIEESTRYVLYDVKKNGRWRYVCPDNIKQSELGNAFVANMDFLFETYAAMVEPMQDLFRKRLTEDEFKIEVERDGSIQK
;
A
#
# COMPACT_ATOMS: atom_id res chain seq x y z
N MET A 1 14.20 45.46 -2.42
CA MET A 1 12.84 44.98 -2.11
C MET A 1 12.29 44.38 -3.38
N THR A 2 12.36 43.06 -3.52
CA THR A 2 11.79 42.33 -4.67
C THR A 2 10.29 42.19 -4.45
N ASP A 3 9.51 42.70 -5.40
CA ASP A 3 8.05 42.68 -5.38
C ASP A 3 7.59 41.21 -5.34
N LYS A 4 7.14 40.73 -4.17
CA LYS A 4 6.60 39.36 -4.06
C LYS A 4 5.28 39.34 -4.85
N PRO A 5 5.11 38.43 -5.83
CA PRO A 5 3.87 38.38 -6.61
C PRO A 5 2.67 38.20 -5.67
N LYS A 6 1.65 39.05 -5.84
CA LYS A 6 0.41 38.99 -5.07
C LYS A 6 -0.34 37.70 -5.42
N ARG A 7 -0.89 37.05 -4.40
CA ARG A 7 -1.68 35.82 -4.54
C ARG A 7 -2.89 36.05 -5.44
N SER A 8 -2.99 35.27 -6.51
CA SER A 8 -4.09 35.31 -7.48
C SER A 8 -4.67 33.91 -7.67
N ASP A 9 -5.68 33.63 -6.85
CA ASP A 9 -6.41 32.35 -6.79
C ASP A 9 -7.65 32.38 -7.71
N LYS A 10 -7.54 33.07 -8.86
CA LYS A 10 -8.60 33.07 -9.88
C LYS A 10 -8.19 32.19 -11.04
N LEU A 11 -8.99 31.14 -11.27
CA LEU A 11 -8.92 30.29 -12.45
C LEU A 11 -9.68 30.94 -13.62
N THR A 12 -9.07 30.90 -14.79
CA THR A 12 -9.73 31.19 -16.08
C THR A 12 -10.63 30.04 -16.49
N ASP A 13 -11.55 30.28 -17.43
CA ASP A 13 -12.44 29.22 -17.95
C ASP A 13 -11.64 28.08 -18.58
N ARG A 14 -10.57 28.40 -19.31
CA ARG A 14 -9.67 27.38 -19.88
C ARG A 14 -8.99 26.55 -18.80
N GLU A 15 -8.46 27.20 -17.76
CA GLU A 15 -7.85 26.48 -16.64
C GLU A 15 -8.85 25.57 -15.92
N ARG A 16 -10.12 26.01 -15.77
CA ARG A 16 -11.18 25.16 -15.21
C ARG A 16 -11.42 23.92 -16.08
N GLU A 17 -11.55 24.10 -17.39
CA GLU A 17 -11.75 22.97 -18.31
C GLU A 17 -10.60 21.96 -18.25
N LEU A 18 -9.35 22.44 -18.14
CA LEU A 18 -8.18 21.58 -18.01
C LEU A 18 -8.15 20.79 -16.68
N LEU A 19 -8.73 21.34 -15.61
CA LEU A 19 -8.72 20.72 -14.28
C LEU A 19 -9.85 19.70 -14.05
N LYS A 20 -10.94 19.75 -14.83
CA LYS A 20 -12.10 18.85 -14.68
C LYS A 20 -11.75 17.36 -14.61
N PRO A 21 -10.77 16.83 -15.37
CA PRO A 21 -10.41 15.41 -15.29
C PRO A 21 -9.65 15.04 -14.01
N TYR A 22 -9.11 16.02 -13.28
CA TYR A 22 -8.12 15.80 -12.22
C TYR A 22 -8.57 16.23 -10.83
N LEU A 23 -9.76 16.83 -10.72
CA LEU A 23 -10.34 17.27 -9.46
C LEU A 23 -11.75 16.71 -9.35
N SER A 24 -12.13 16.22 -8.16
CA SER A 24 -13.50 15.78 -7.90
C SER A 24 -14.52 16.91 -8.10
N ASP A 25 -14.12 18.16 -7.83
CA ASP A 25 -14.88 19.38 -8.10
C ASP A 25 -13.92 20.59 -8.22
N VAL A 26 -13.93 21.26 -9.37
CA VAL A 26 -13.06 22.41 -9.67
C VAL A 26 -13.46 23.68 -8.91
N ASP A 27 -14.73 23.82 -8.55
CA ASP A 27 -15.27 25.03 -7.90
C ASP A 27 -15.41 24.88 -6.37
N ALA A 28 -15.40 23.65 -5.85
CA ALA A 28 -15.49 23.39 -4.41
C ALA A 28 -14.23 23.78 -3.63
N ASN A 29 -14.39 24.25 -2.38
CA ASN A 29 -13.25 24.48 -1.47
C ASN A 29 -12.62 23.19 -0.92
N VAL A 30 -13.38 22.08 -0.95
CA VAL A 30 -12.95 20.74 -0.53
C VAL A 30 -13.07 19.84 -1.74
N PHE A 31 -11.97 19.21 -2.14
CA PHE A 31 -11.87 18.42 -3.38
C PHE A 31 -10.79 17.35 -3.25
N ALA A 32 -10.90 16.29 -4.04
CA ALA A 32 -9.85 15.27 -4.19
C ALA A 32 -9.06 15.51 -5.48
N LEU A 33 -7.79 15.11 -5.49
CA LEU A 33 -6.98 14.97 -6.70
C LEU A 33 -7.28 13.59 -7.31
N GLU A 34 -7.51 13.56 -8.62
CA GLU A 34 -7.86 12.36 -9.38
C GLU A 34 -6.98 12.29 -10.64
N ASN A 35 -6.80 11.08 -11.20
CA ASN A 35 -6.19 10.86 -12.52
C ASN A 35 -4.81 11.54 -12.76
N LEU A 36 -4.09 11.89 -11.69
CA LEU A 36 -2.72 12.39 -11.72
C LEU A 36 -1.78 11.32 -11.21
N ASN A 37 -0.60 11.20 -11.81
CA ASN A 37 0.44 10.31 -11.32
C ASN A 37 1.06 10.85 -10.01
N PRO A 38 1.62 9.96 -9.16
CA PRO A 38 2.15 10.35 -7.85
C PRO A 38 3.24 11.42 -7.91
N GLU A 39 4.06 11.45 -8.96
CA GLU A 39 5.14 12.45 -9.10
C GLU A 39 4.59 13.87 -9.32
N VAL A 40 3.52 14.01 -10.10
CA VAL A 40 2.84 15.30 -10.29
C VAL A 40 2.13 15.72 -9.01
N ILE A 41 1.46 14.79 -8.32
CA ILE A 41 0.80 15.07 -7.03
C ILE A 41 1.84 15.55 -6.00
N GLY A 42 2.92 14.79 -5.81
CA GLY A 42 4.00 15.09 -4.88
C GLY A 42 4.70 16.41 -5.23
N GLY A 43 5.05 16.61 -6.50
CA GLY A 43 5.65 17.85 -6.97
C GLY A 43 4.75 19.07 -6.76
N ALA A 44 3.45 18.96 -7.06
CA ALA A 44 2.49 20.04 -6.90
C ALA A 44 2.27 20.40 -5.43
N LEU A 45 2.15 19.42 -4.53
CA LEU A 45 2.01 19.66 -3.09
C LEU A 45 3.28 20.27 -2.48
N ALA A 46 4.46 19.77 -2.88
CA ALA A 46 5.75 20.34 -2.50
C ALA A 46 5.89 21.80 -2.93
N ARG A 47 5.38 22.13 -4.12
CA ARG A 47 5.35 23.49 -4.67
C ARG A 47 4.35 24.37 -3.95
N TYR A 48 3.13 23.87 -3.74
CA TYR A 48 1.99 24.57 -3.15
C TYR A 48 2.31 25.14 -1.76
N SER A 49 2.98 24.35 -0.91
CA SER A 49 3.44 24.78 0.43
C SER A 49 4.26 26.09 0.42
N ARG A 50 4.89 26.42 -0.72
CA ARG A 50 5.76 27.59 -0.91
C ARG A 50 5.29 28.51 -2.04
N ALA A 51 4.15 28.25 -2.65
CA ALA A 51 3.62 29.01 -3.79
C ALA A 51 2.77 30.19 -3.30
N PRO A 52 2.76 31.31 -4.04
CA PRO A 52 1.84 32.40 -3.77
C PRO A 52 0.43 32.11 -4.32
N THR A 53 0.06 30.85 -4.54
CA THR A 53 -1.19 30.43 -5.21
C THR A 53 -1.84 29.25 -4.48
N GLY A 54 -3.14 29.05 -4.70
CA GLY A 54 -3.84 27.81 -4.37
C GLY A 54 -3.27 26.57 -5.07
N LEU A 55 -3.67 25.38 -4.60
CA LEU A 55 -3.23 24.11 -5.18
C LEU A 55 -3.73 23.93 -6.62
N LYS A 56 -4.98 24.34 -6.93
CA LYS A 56 -5.57 24.22 -8.26
C LYS A 56 -4.80 25.01 -9.31
N GLU A 57 -4.47 26.26 -8.98
CA GLU A 57 -3.65 27.14 -9.81
C GLU A 57 -2.24 26.58 -9.97
N THR A 58 -1.66 26.04 -8.90
CA THR A 58 -0.33 25.43 -8.94
C THR A 58 -0.33 24.25 -9.91
N VAL A 59 -1.33 23.38 -9.84
CA VAL A 59 -1.46 22.22 -10.74
C VAL A 59 -1.60 22.67 -12.20
N VAL A 60 -2.60 23.50 -12.52
CA VAL A 60 -2.90 23.85 -13.93
C VAL A 60 -1.81 24.71 -14.58
N ARG A 61 -1.13 25.56 -13.81
CA ARG A 61 -0.13 26.51 -14.34
C ARG A 61 1.28 25.93 -14.39
N GLU A 62 1.63 25.04 -13.47
CA GLU A 62 3.00 24.55 -13.33
C GLU A 62 3.13 23.05 -13.63
N PHE A 63 2.06 22.24 -13.50
CA PHE A 63 2.14 20.77 -13.57
C PHE A 63 1.26 20.12 -14.65
N LEU A 64 0.50 20.90 -15.41
CA LEU A 64 -0.11 20.44 -16.66
C LEU A 64 0.67 21.00 -17.86
N ASN A 65 0.74 20.22 -18.93
CA ASN A 65 1.19 20.68 -20.23
C ASN A 65 0.14 21.61 -20.85
N PRO A 66 0.49 22.44 -21.86
CA PRO A 66 -0.48 23.32 -22.52
C PRO A 66 -1.70 22.61 -23.12
N ASP A 67 -1.57 21.32 -23.42
CA ASP A 67 -2.65 20.47 -23.92
C ASP A 67 -3.56 19.89 -22.83
N GLY A 68 -3.21 20.08 -21.55
CA GLY A 68 -3.95 19.56 -20.40
C GLY A 68 -3.49 18.21 -19.88
N THR A 69 -2.49 17.59 -20.51
CA THR A 69 -1.92 16.32 -20.00
C THR A 69 -1.01 16.58 -18.79
N PRO A 70 -0.83 15.60 -17.88
CA PRO A 70 0.09 15.76 -16.76
C PRO A 70 1.54 15.97 -17.24
N ASN A 71 2.26 16.90 -16.60
CA ASN A 71 3.67 17.14 -16.88
C ASN A 71 4.55 16.31 -15.94
N ASP A 72 4.70 15.03 -16.28
CA ASP A 72 5.46 14.07 -15.48
C ASP A 72 6.91 14.53 -15.23
N VAL A 73 7.58 15.02 -16.28
CA VAL A 73 8.97 15.50 -16.20
C VAL A 73 9.13 16.60 -15.16
N LYS A 74 8.18 17.54 -15.08
CA LYS A 74 8.19 18.60 -14.07
C LYS A 74 7.91 18.05 -12.68
N GLY A 75 6.97 17.11 -12.56
CA GLY A 75 6.69 16.34 -11.35
C GLY A 75 7.96 15.73 -10.77
N SER A 76 8.63 14.85 -11.53
CA SER A 76 9.85 14.16 -11.08
C SER A 76 10.95 15.16 -10.73
N GLN A 77 11.19 16.20 -11.54
CA GLN A 77 12.21 17.21 -11.25
C GLN A 77 11.96 17.96 -9.94
N MET A 78 10.69 18.20 -9.60
CA MET A 78 10.33 18.89 -8.36
C MET A 78 10.49 17.95 -7.16
N VAL A 79 10.02 16.71 -7.27
CA VAL A 79 10.22 15.67 -6.25
C VAL A 79 11.70 15.44 -5.99
N ASP A 80 12.51 15.21 -7.02
CA ASP A 80 13.96 15.03 -6.91
C ASP A 80 14.65 16.21 -6.24
N ARG A 81 14.25 17.43 -6.57
CA ARG A 81 14.83 18.62 -5.96
C ARG A 81 14.49 18.69 -4.47
N VAL A 82 13.25 18.41 -4.10
CA VAL A 82 12.76 18.62 -2.74
C VAL A 82 13.19 17.47 -1.81
N VAL A 83 13.11 16.23 -2.29
CA VAL A 83 13.55 15.03 -1.56
C VAL A 83 15.07 14.98 -1.48
N ASN A 84 15.80 14.98 -2.62
CA ASN A 84 17.24 14.72 -2.60
C ASN A 84 18.08 15.92 -2.11
N LYS A 85 17.62 17.17 -2.31
CA LYS A 85 18.43 18.35 -1.92
C LYS A 85 18.05 18.96 -0.58
N TYR A 86 16.80 18.79 -0.13
CA TYR A 86 16.32 19.44 1.10
C TYR A 86 15.84 18.45 2.17
N GLY A 87 15.77 17.14 1.87
CA GLY A 87 15.38 16.11 2.84
C GLY A 87 13.93 16.23 3.31
N ASP A 88 13.05 16.78 2.47
CA ASP A 88 11.63 16.98 2.81
C ASP A 88 10.87 15.65 2.63
N GLU A 89 10.98 14.78 3.64
CA GLU A 89 10.40 13.43 3.65
C GLU A 89 8.88 13.42 3.46
N SER A 90 8.19 14.50 3.85
CA SER A 90 6.73 14.64 3.71
C SER A 90 6.23 14.55 2.26
N VAL A 91 7.08 14.89 1.29
CA VAL A 91 6.78 14.77 -0.15
C VAL A 91 7.00 13.34 -0.64
N ALA A 92 7.96 12.62 -0.04
CA ALA A 92 8.27 11.25 -0.40
C ALA A 92 7.15 10.29 0.02
N GLU A 93 6.47 10.56 1.13
CA GLU A 93 5.31 9.78 1.62
C GLU A 93 4.12 9.76 0.64
N LEU A 94 4.05 10.70 -0.30
CA LEU A 94 2.96 10.79 -1.29
C LEU A 94 3.14 9.84 -2.48
N ALA A 95 4.34 9.25 -2.63
CA ALA A 95 4.61 8.24 -3.64
C ALA A 95 4.48 6.84 -3.05
N VAL A 96 3.50 6.07 -3.52
CA VAL A 96 3.29 4.68 -3.11
C VAL A 96 3.91 3.75 -4.14
N ALA A 97 4.76 2.82 -3.69
CA ALA A 97 5.26 1.71 -4.48
C ALA A 97 4.73 0.39 -3.90
N PRO A 98 3.81 -0.31 -4.60
CA PRO A 98 3.42 -1.65 -4.19
C PRO A 98 4.63 -2.58 -4.26
N LEU A 99 4.96 -3.23 -3.15
CA LEU A 99 6.01 -4.23 -3.08
C LEU A 99 5.39 -5.58 -2.70
N CYS A 100 5.48 -6.54 -3.61
CA CYS A 100 5.05 -7.91 -3.37
C CYS A 100 6.26 -8.77 -2.98
N MET A 101 6.19 -9.41 -1.82
CA MET A 101 7.22 -10.33 -1.33
C MET A 101 6.61 -11.71 -1.18
N GLU A 102 7.08 -12.67 -1.97
CA GLU A 102 6.61 -14.06 -1.94
C GLU A 102 7.72 -14.99 -1.45
N GLU A 103 7.32 -16.14 -0.88
CA GLU A 103 8.24 -17.19 -0.40
C GLU A 103 9.28 -16.68 0.62
N ILE A 104 8.93 -15.64 1.38
CA ILE A 104 9.70 -15.19 2.54
C ILE A 104 9.24 -15.91 3.81
N SER A 105 10.13 -16.02 4.80
CA SER A 105 9.81 -16.68 6.06
C SER A 105 8.93 -15.82 6.95
N ASN A 106 8.17 -16.44 7.85
CA ASN A 106 7.41 -15.71 8.88
C ASN A 106 8.30 -14.84 9.77
N LEU A 107 9.59 -15.15 9.91
CA LEU A 107 10.52 -14.27 10.63
C LEU A 107 10.84 -13.01 9.80
N MET A 108 11.00 -13.16 8.49
CA MET A 108 11.23 -12.03 7.60
C MET A 108 10.01 -11.11 7.53
N THR A 109 8.78 -11.66 7.54
CA THR A 109 7.57 -10.82 7.58
C THR A 109 7.57 -9.91 8.80
N LYS A 110 7.91 -10.42 9.99
CA LYS A 110 8.00 -9.59 11.20
C LYS A 110 9.09 -8.54 11.14
N ILE A 111 10.27 -8.84 10.57
CA ILE A 111 11.31 -7.83 10.38
C ILE A 111 10.79 -6.68 9.51
N VAL A 112 10.12 -6.98 8.39
CA VAL A 112 9.58 -5.94 7.50
C VAL A 112 8.49 -5.12 8.17
N GLU A 113 7.54 -5.78 8.84
CA GLU A 113 6.38 -5.13 9.49
C GLU A 113 6.80 -4.28 10.70
N ASP A 114 7.70 -4.78 11.55
CA ASP A 114 8.12 -4.10 12.78
C ASP A 114 8.99 -2.87 12.51
N CYS A 115 9.68 -2.82 11.36
CA CYS A 115 10.47 -1.66 10.97
C CYS A 115 9.63 -0.41 10.73
N ARG A 116 8.29 -0.51 10.58
CA ARG A 116 7.35 0.63 10.50
C ARG A 116 7.78 1.70 9.50
N ILE A 117 8.31 1.29 8.34
CA ILE A 117 8.87 2.15 7.29
C ILE A 117 7.82 2.92 6.47
N GLY A 118 6.67 3.27 7.07
CA GLY A 118 5.57 3.96 6.37
C GLY A 118 4.73 3.06 5.45
N GLY A 119 4.90 1.74 5.49
CA GLY A 119 4.09 0.78 4.72
C GLY A 119 2.78 0.39 5.40
N SER A 120 1.79 -0.02 4.61
CA SER A 120 0.56 -0.67 5.08
C SER A 120 0.58 -2.15 4.66
N PRO A 121 1.16 -3.05 5.47
CA PRO A 121 1.37 -4.45 5.08
C PRO A 121 0.06 -5.21 4.98
N ILE A 122 -0.01 -6.13 4.02
CA ILE A 122 -1.03 -7.17 3.93
C ILE A 122 -0.29 -8.51 3.87
N GLU A 123 -0.37 -9.28 4.95
CA GLU A 123 0.23 -10.62 5.07
C GLU A 123 -0.84 -11.69 4.79
N GLU A 124 -0.45 -12.77 4.10
CA GLU A 124 -1.31 -13.93 3.95
C GLU A 124 -1.61 -14.55 5.33
N SER A 125 -2.89 -14.60 5.69
CA SER A 125 -3.28 -15.04 7.03
C SER A 125 -3.35 -16.56 7.14
N THR A 126 -2.59 -17.14 8.05
CA THR A 126 -2.64 -18.57 8.43
C THR A 126 -3.97 -19.00 9.05
N ARG A 127 -4.88 -18.06 9.35
CA ARG A 127 -6.25 -18.35 9.77
C ARG A 127 -7.15 -18.72 8.60
N TYR A 128 -6.83 -18.28 7.39
CA TYR A 128 -7.63 -18.47 6.19
C TYR A 128 -6.92 -19.32 5.13
N VAL A 129 -5.59 -19.23 5.05
CA VAL A 129 -4.77 -20.00 4.12
C VAL A 129 -4.01 -21.08 4.89
N LEU A 130 -4.17 -22.31 4.43
CA LEU A 130 -3.55 -23.49 5.03
C LEU A 130 -2.25 -23.82 4.32
N TYR A 131 -1.28 -24.29 5.10
CA TYR A 131 0.05 -24.70 4.63
C TYR A 131 0.20 -26.23 4.66
N ASP A 132 -0.87 -26.93 4.33
CA ASP A 132 -1.06 -28.38 4.46
C ASP A 132 -0.71 -29.15 3.18
N VAL A 133 -0.23 -28.45 2.14
CA VAL A 133 0.20 -29.04 0.87
C VAL A 133 1.68 -28.74 0.57
N LYS A 134 2.44 -29.78 0.21
CA LYS A 134 3.83 -29.66 -0.25
C LYS A 134 3.91 -28.92 -1.60
N LYS A 135 4.85 -27.99 -1.73
CA LYS A 135 5.20 -27.34 -3.01
C LYS A 135 6.48 -27.98 -3.54
N ASN A 136 6.46 -28.52 -4.77
CA ASN A 136 7.62 -29.20 -5.36
C ASN A 136 8.20 -30.33 -4.47
N GLY A 137 7.33 -31.11 -3.84
CA GLY A 137 7.71 -32.24 -2.99
C GLY A 137 8.27 -31.87 -1.61
N ARG A 138 8.30 -30.59 -1.23
CA ARG A 138 8.79 -30.11 0.07
C ARG A 138 7.74 -29.28 0.81
N TRP A 139 7.81 -29.30 2.13
CA TRP A 139 7.05 -28.37 2.96
C TRP A 139 7.61 -26.94 2.85
N ARG A 140 6.75 -25.95 3.10
CA ARG A 140 7.07 -24.53 2.94
C ARG A 140 7.74 -23.96 4.21
N TYR A 141 8.91 -24.49 4.55
CA TYR A 141 9.78 -23.91 5.55
C TYR A 141 11.17 -23.58 5.00
N VAL A 142 11.82 -22.60 5.64
CA VAL A 142 13.21 -22.25 5.38
C VAL A 142 14.13 -22.98 6.37
N CYS A 143 15.23 -23.52 5.87
CA CYS A 143 16.34 -23.98 6.69
C CYS A 143 17.52 -23.03 6.43
N PRO A 144 17.92 -22.19 7.40
CA PRO A 144 19.05 -21.28 7.24
C PRO A 144 20.33 -22.01 6.83
N ASP A 145 21.13 -21.42 5.94
CA ASP A 145 22.31 -22.09 5.37
C ASP A 145 23.34 -22.50 6.43
N ASN A 146 23.53 -21.69 7.46
CA ASN A 146 24.41 -22.00 8.58
C ASN A 146 23.93 -23.23 9.38
N ILE A 147 22.62 -23.42 9.54
CA ILE A 147 22.05 -24.63 10.17
C ILE A 147 22.18 -25.82 9.22
N LYS A 148 21.85 -25.63 7.94
CA LYS A 148 21.92 -26.67 6.91
C LYS A 148 23.33 -27.25 6.75
N GLN A 149 24.37 -26.42 6.86
CA GLN A 149 25.78 -26.81 6.75
C GLN A 149 26.37 -27.30 8.09
N SER A 150 25.64 -27.15 9.19
CA SER A 150 26.04 -27.66 10.51
C SER A 150 25.64 -29.12 10.69
N GLU A 151 26.14 -29.75 11.75
CA GLU A 151 25.72 -31.08 12.19
C GLU A 151 24.23 -31.19 12.53
N LEU A 152 23.56 -30.06 12.77
CA LEU A 152 22.13 -30.00 13.10
C LEU A 152 21.22 -30.00 11.86
N GLY A 153 21.76 -29.86 10.64
CA GLY A 153 20.96 -29.67 9.42
C GLY A 153 19.96 -30.80 9.17
N ASN A 154 20.39 -32.05 9.33
CA ASN A 154 19.52 -33.21 9.15
C ASN A 154 18.44 -33.29 10.23
N ALA A 155 18.80 -33.01 11.48
CA ALA A 155 17.86 -33.01 12.60
C ALA A 155 16.81 -31.89 12.44
N PHE A 156 17.22 -30.71 11.98
CA PHE A 156 16.31 -29.60 11.69
C PHE A 156 15.29 -29.98 10.62
N VAL A 157 15.75 -30.52 9.48
CA VAL A 157 14.87 -30.94 8.38
C VAL A 157 13.88 -31.99 8.84
N ALA A 158 14.34 -33.05 9.51
CA ALA A 158 13.47 -34.12 10.01
C ALA A 158 12.40 -33.59 10.99
N ASN A 159 12.79 -32.68 11.90
CA ASN A 159 11.85 -32.07 12.84
C ASN A 159 10.83 -31.18 12.13
N MET A 160 11.25 -30.37 11.17
CA MET A 160 10.34 -29.52 10.41
C MET A 160 9.37 -30.34 9.55
N ASP A 161 9.84 -31.40 8.90
CA ASP A 161 8.99 -32.32 8.15
C ASP A 161 7.94 -32.96 9.07
N PHE A 162 8.36 -33.44 10.25
CA PHE A 162 7.43 -34.01 11.24
C PHE A 162 6.38 -33.00 11.72
N LEU A 163 6.76 -31.75 11.98
CA LEU A 163 5.84 -30.70 12.42
C LEU A 163 4.80 -30.38 11.34
N PHE A 164 5.22 -30.22 10.09
CA PHE A 164 4.31 -29.93 8.98
C PHE A 164 3.40 -31.13 8.66
N GLU A 165 3.92 -32.35 8.69
CA GLU A 165 3.11 -33.57 8.51
C GLU A 165 2.04 -33.68 9.59
N THR A 166 2.41 -33.41 10.84
CA THR A 166 1.47 -33.41 11.97
C THR A 166 0.41 -32.32 11.78
N TYR A 167 0.82 -31.09 11.45
CA TYR A 167 -0.10 -29.99 11.18
C TYR A 167 -1.09 -30.34 10.07
N ALA A 168 -0.61 -30.79 8.92
CA ALA A 168 -1.45 -31.13 7.77
C ALA A 168 -2.43 -32.26 8.10
N ALA A 169 -1.99 -33.30 8.82
CA ALA A 169 -2.85 -34.40 9.26
C ALA A 169 -3.93 -33.96 10.27
N MET A 170 -3.68 -32.89 11.02
CA MET A 170 -4.64 -32.35 12.01
C MET A 170 -5.67 -31.39 11.41
N VAL A 171 -5.41 -30.79 10.25
CA VAL A 171 -6.30 -29.78 9.64
C VAL A 171 -7.75 -30.29 9.54
N GLU A 172 -7.97 -31.40 8.82
CA GLU A 172 -9.31 -31.93 8.57
C GLU A 172 -10.01 -32.41 9.86
N PRO A 173 -9.37 -33.23 10.74
CA PRO A 173 -9.99 -33.63 12.00
C PRO A 173 -10.39 -32.46 12.91
N MET A 174 -9.57 -31.41 12.97
CA MET A 174 -9.86 -30.23 13.78
C MET A 174 -11.02 -29.42 13.20
N GLN A 175 -11.05 -29.24 11.88
CA GLN A 175 -12.18 -28.60 11.20
C GLN A 175 -13.48 -29.37 11.43
N ASP A 176 -13.46 -30.71 11.33
CA ASP A 176 -14.62 -31.55 11.59
C ASP A 176 -15.11 -31.47 13.03
N LEU A 177 -14.19 -31.43 13.99
CA LEU A 177 -14.53 -31.24 15.40
C LEU A 177 -15.27 -29.92 15.59
N PHE A 178 -14.75 -28.82 15.03
CA PHE A 178 -15.36 -27.51 15.20
C PHE A 178 -16.65 -27.33 14.39
N ARG A 179 -16.78 -27.95 13.21
CA ARG A 179 -18.06 -28.01 12.48
C ARG A 179 -19.17 -28.65 13.32
N LYS A 180 -18.83 -29.68 14.10
CA LYS A 180 -19.79 -30.35 15.00
C LYS A 180 -20.08 -29.55 16.27
N ARG A 181 -19.10 -28.77 16.76
CA ARG A 181 -19.20 -28.03 18.02
C ARG A 181 -19.78 -26.62 17.86
N LEU A 182 -19.59 -26.00 16.71
CA LEU A 182 -20.03 -24.65 16.37
C LEU A 182 -21.02 -24.77 15.22
N THR A 183 -22.23 -25.18 15.55
CA THR A 183 -23.27 -25.35 14.52
C THR A 183 -23.74 -24.00 14.00
N GLU A 184 -24.15 -23.95 12.74
CA GLU A 184 -24.64 -22.73 12.09
C GLU A 184 -25.84 -22.11 12.84
N ASP A 185 -26.69 -22.95 13.43
CA ASP A 185 -27.83 -22.51 14.24
C ASP A 185 -27.42 -21.77 15.52
N GLU A 186 -26.28 -22.14 16.12
CA GLU A 186 -25.72 -21.55 17.35
C GLU A 186 -24.85 -20.32 17.08
N PHE A 187 -24.22 -20.25 15.90
CA PHE A 187 -23.32 -19.16 15.49
C PHE A 187 -23.83 -18.48 14.23
N LYS A 188 -24.88 -17.67 14.39
CA LYS A 188 -25.41 -16.82 13.33
C LYS A 188 -24.56 -15.57 13.18
N ILE A 189 -24.04 -15.36 11.97
CA ILE A 189 -23.34 -14.13 11.62
C ILE A 189 -24.39 -13.16 11.09
N GLU A 190 -24.87 -12.28 11.94
CA GLU A 190 -25.79 -11.22 11.52
C GLU A 190 -25.01 -10.13 10.79
N VAL A 191 -25.39 -9.85 9.55
CA VAL A 191 -24.77 -8.78 8.75
C VAL A 191 -25.84 -7.73 8.47
N GLU A 192 -25.66 -6.52 9.00
CA GLU A 192 -26.55 -5.41 8.71
C GLU A 192 -26.21 -4.83 7.33
N ARG A 193 -27.19 -4.84 6.42
CA ARG A 193 -27.13 -4.16 5.11
C ARG A 193 -28.38 -3.30 4.93
N ASP A 194 -28.16 -2.03 4.62
CA ASP A 194 -29.22 -1.06 4.34
C ASP A 194 -30.29 -0.96 5.45
N GLY A 195 -29.85 -1.02 6.72
CA GLY A 195 -30.75 -0.98 7.88
C GLY A 195 -31.60 -2.23 8.09
N SER A 196 -31.30 -3.31 7.36
CA SER A 196 -31.91 -4.63 7.52
C SER A 196 -30.86 -5.64 7.96
N ILE A 197 -31.17 -6.40 9.02
CA ILE A 197 -30.33 -7.52 9.45
C ILE A 197 -30.57 -8.65 8.45
N GLN A 198 -29.56 -8.94 7.62
CA GLN A 198 -29.54 -10.15 6.80
C GLN A 198 -28.92 -11.27 7.63
N LYS A 199 -29.60 -12.41 7.64
CA LYS A 199 -29.12 -13.65 8.24
C LYS A 199 -28.23 -14.39 7.26
#